data_AF-A0A8S2T332-F1
#
_entry.id   AF-A0A8S2T332-F1
#
_cell.length_a   1.000
_cell.length_b   1.000
_cell.length_c   1.000
_cell.angle_alpha   90.00
_cell.angle_beta   90.00
_cell.angle_gamma   90.00
#
_symmetry.space_group_name_H-M   'P 1'
#
loop_
_entity.id
_entity.type
_entity.pdbx_description
1 polymer ?
#
loop_
_entity_poly.entity_id
_entity_poly.type
_entity_poly.pdbx_seq_one_letter_code
_entity_poly.pdbx_strand_id
1 'polypeptide(L)'
;IRKIQEVANDTRQKLSIIVRDRTENIKDKVAQITAQLKRARQDGEFFENDLKEWSDKLKKFQPLLTKQQKIKVNVDKNSIPFISKISLHDLSNDSILQSLTDPSYETNYDDD
;
A
#
# COMPACT_ATOMS: atom_id res chain seq x y z
N ILE A 1 11.22 -4.22 -35.03
CA ILE A 1 11.05 -5.32 -34.05
C ILE A 1 11.86 -5.08 -32.78
N ARG A 2 13.19 -4.89 -32.84
CA ARG A 2 14.05 -4.69 -31.65
C ARG A 2 13.56 -3.61 -30.67
N LYS A 3 13.28 -2.40 -31.16
CA LYS A 3 12.76 -1.30 -30.33
C LYS A 3 11.39 -1.58 -29.71
N ILE A 4 10.53 -2.37 -30.37
CA ILE A 4 9.23 -2.78 -29.80
C ILE A 4 9.46 -3.76 -28.65
N GLN A 5 10.40 -4.69 -28.81
CA GLN A 5 10.79 -5.62 -27.75
C GLN A 5 11.43 -4.90 -26.56
N GLU A 6 12.27 -3.88 -26.81
CA GLU A 6 12.86 -3.03 -25.78
C GLU A 6 11.79 -2.30 -24.97
N VAL A 7 10.84 -1.62 -25.64
CA VAL A 7 9.73 -0.92 -24.94
C VAL A 7 8.83 -1.89 -24.19
N ALA A 8 8.54 -3.06 -24.76
CA ALA A 8 7.76 -4.09 -24.08
C ALA A 8 8.48 -4.62 -22.83
N ASN A 9 9.80 -4.84 -22.91
CA ASN A 9 10.59 -5.31 -21.78
C ASN A 9 10.71 -4.24 -20.68
N ASP A 10 10.99 -2.98 -21.05
CA ASP A 10 11.02 -1.85 -20.11
C ASP A 10 9.67 -1.68 -19.40
N THR A 11 8.57 -1.76 -20.14
CA THR A 11 7.22 -1.67 -19.56
C THR A 11 6.94 -2.83 -18.60
N ARG A 12 7.33 -4.06 -18.95
CA ARG A 12 7.20 -5.22 -18.05
C ARG A 12 8.03 -5.08 -16.79
N GLN A 13 9.27 -4.59 -16.91
CA GLN A 13 10.15 -4.37 -15.76
C GLN A 13 9.57 -3.30 -14.83
N LYS A 14 9.11 -2.17 -15.37
CA LYS A 14 8.44 -1.11 -14.59
C LYS A 14 7.20 -1.64 -13.88
N LEU A 15 6.36 -2.40 -14.57
CA LEU A 15 5.20 -3.04 -13.97
C LEU A 15 5.59 -3.99 -12.84
N SER A 16 6.62 -4.80 -13.04
CA SER A 16 7.13 -5.73 -12.02
C SER A 16 7.64 -5.01 -10.79
N ILE A 17 8.33 -3.88 -10.95
CA ILE A 17 8.82 -3.06 -9.83
C ILE A 17 7.64 -2.49 -9.04
N ILE A 18 6.66 -1.87 -9.72
CA ILE A 18 5.46 -1.32 -9.06
C ILE A 18 4.74 -2.40 -8.24
N VAL A 19 4.53 -3.59 -8.82
CA VAL A 19 3.86 -4.70 -8.14
C VAL A 19 4.68 -5.19 -6.94
N ARG A 20 6.01 -5.32 -7.09
CA ARG A 20 6.89 -5.78 -6.01
C ARG A 20 6.92 -4.79 -4.85
N ASP A 21 7.23 -3.52 -5.13
CA ASP A 21 7.37 -2.48 -4.09
C ASP A 21 6.06 -2.31 -3.32
N ARG A 22 4.91 -2.44 -4.01
CA ARG A 22 3.59 -2.45 -3.36
C ARG A 22 3.39 -3.67 -2.47
N THR A 23 3.75 -4.85 -2.95
CA THR A 23 3.63 -6.10 -2.18
C THR A 23 4.45 -6.03 -0.90
N GLU A 24 5.67 -5.47 -0.99
CA GLU A 24 6.54 -5.22 0.16
C GLU A 24 5.90 -4.24 1.15
N ASN A 25 5.36 -3.11 0.69
CA ASN A 25 4.69 -2.14 1.55
C ASN A 25 3.48 -2.75 2.30
N ILE A 26 2.64 -3.52 1.60
CA ILE A 26 1.52 -4.24 2.24
C ILE A 26 2.04 -5.21 3.31
N LYS A 27 3.07 -5.99 2.99
CA LYS A 27 3.70 -6.93 3.93
C LYS A 27 4.22 -6.22 5.18
N ASP A 28 4.91 -5.10 5.00
CA ASP A 28 5.45 -4.30 6.11
C ASP A 28 4.34 -3.74 7.00
N LYS A 29 3.23 -3.27 6.40
CA LYS A 29 2.07 -2.77 7.15
C LYS A 29 1.36 -3.88 7.93
N VAL A 30 1.22 -5.08 7.36
CA VAL A 30 0.71 -6.25 8.09
C VAL A 30 1.62 -6.58 9.27
N ALA A 31 2.93 -6.58 9.06
CA ALA A 31 3.90 -6.86 10.10
C ALA A 31 3.82 -5.83 11.24
N GLN A 32 3.68 -4.54 10.92
CA GLN A 32 3.50 -3.46 11.91
C GLN A 32 2.23 -3.63 12.73
N ILE A 33 1.08 -3.83 12.08
CA ILE A 33 -0.22 -4.08 12.75
C ILE A 33 -0.12 -5.30 13.67
N THR A 34 0.51 -6.38 13.19
CA THR A 34 0.70 -7.62 13.97
C THR A 34 1.56 -7.37 15.21
N ALA A 35 2.64 -6.59 15.07
CA ALA A 35 3.52 -6.25 16.19
C ALA A 35 2.82 -5.37 17.22
N GLN A 36 2.06 -4.36 16.79
CA GLN A 36 1.28 -3.50 17.67
C GLN A 36 0.21 -4.30 18.44
N LEU A 37 -0.52 -5.20 17.76
CA LEU A 37 -1.49 -6.08 18.41
C LEU A 37 -0.84 -7.01 19.46
N LYS A 38 0.36 -7.52 19.15
CA LYS A 38 1.11 -8.36 20.07
C LYS A 38 1.53 -7.61 21.34
N ARG A 39 1.99 -6.35 21.21
CA ARG A 39 2.33 -5.49 22.36
C ARG A 39 1.10 -5.19 23.20
N ALA A 40 0.02 -4.71 22.58
CA ALA A 40 -1.22 -4.38 23.29
C ALA A 40 -1.80 -5.58 24.07
N ARG A 41 -1.64 -6.81 23.55
CA ARG A 41 -2.01 -8.03 24.28
C ARG A 41 -1.07 -8.35 25.46
N GLN A 42 0.22 -8.06 25.33
CA GLN A 42 1.23 -8.35 26.35
C GLN A 42 1.19 -7.36 27.52
N ASP A 43 0.86 -6.11 27.24
CA ASP A 43 0.83 -5.03 28.23
C ASP A 43 -0.43 -5.07 29.11
N GLY A 44 -1.38 -5.98 28.82
CA GLY A 44 -2.60 -6.19 29.62
C GLY A 44 -3.68 -5.11 29.43
N GLU A 45 -3.34 -4.01 28.76
CA GLU A 45 -4.22 -2.88 28.42
C GLU A 45 -5.01 -3.11 27.12
N PHE A 46 -5.64 -4.27 26.98
CA PHE A 46 -6.49 -4.55 25.82
C PHE A 46 -7.96 -4.34 26.18
N PHE A 47 -8.41 -3.08 26.11
CA PHE A 47 -9.76 -2.69 26.45
C PHE A 47 -10.70 -2.81 25.23
N GLU A 48 -12.01 -2.75 25.46
CA GLU A 48 -13.03 -2.90 24.41
C GLU A 48 -12.92 -1.81 23.32
N ASN A 49 -12.43 -0.62 23.67
CA ASN A 49 -12.14 0.46 22.72
C ASN A 49 -11.00 0.09 21.76
N ASP A 50 -9.96 -0.58 22.24
CA ASP A 50 -8.85 -1.04 21.41
C ASP A 50 -9.32 -2.11 20.41
N LEU A 51 -10.16 -3.04 20.86
CA LEU A 51 -10.78 -4.05 19.99
C LEU A 51 -11.55 -3.44 18.82
N LYS A 52 -12.32 -2.38 19.10
CA LYS A 52 -13.10 -1.68 18.08
C LYS A 52 -12.19 -0.95 17.09
N GLU A 53 -11.17 -0.25 17.58
CA GLU A 53 -10.21 0.45 16.74
C GLU A 53 -9.42 -0.52 15.85
N TRP A 54 -8.96 -1.64 16.41
CA TRP A 54 -8.28 -2.69 15.66
C TRP A 54 -9.18 -3.31 14.59
N SER A 55 -10.45 -3.58 14.93
CA SER A 55 -11.45 -4.08 13.98
C SER A 55 -11.65 -3.10 12.82
N ASP A 56 -11.72 -1.80 13.10
CA ASP A 56 -11.89 -0.77 12.08
C ASP A 56 -10.63 -0.59 11.21
N LYS A 57 -9.43 -0.66 11.80
CA LYS A 57 -8.14 -0.70 11.07
C LYS A 57 -8.09 -1.91 10.12
N LEU A 58 -8.48 -3.09 10.58
CA LEU A 58 -8.53 -4.31 9.76
C LEU A 58 -9.57 -4.23 8.64
N LYS A 59 -10.76 -3.68 8.90
CA LYS A 59 -11.78 -3.43 7.86
C LYS A 59 -11.30 -2.44 6.80
N LYS A 60 -10.56 -1.40 7.18
CA LYS A 60 -9.92 -0.47 6.23
C LYS A 60 -8.81 -1.13 5.42
N PHE A 61 -8.12 -2.12 6.00
CA PHE A 61 -7.04 -2.86 5.33
C PHE A 61 -7.55 -3.93 4.37
N GLN A 62 -8.66 -4.61 4.67
CA GLN A 62 -9.20 -5.72 3.87
C GLN A 62 -9.37 -5.40 2.36
N PRO A 63 -9.89 -4.22 1.94
CA PRO A 63 -9.97 -3.85 0.53
C PRO A 63 -8.62 -3.78 -0.18
N LEU A 64 -7.54 -3.48 0.54
CA LEU A 64 -6.18 -3.41 -0.01
C LEU A 64 -5.62 -4.80 -0.36
N LEU A 65 -6.10 -5.84 0.31
CA LEU A 65 -5.72 -7.24 0.05
C LEU A 65 -6.60 -7.92 -1.00
N THR A 66 -7.88 -7.53 -1.08
CA THR A 66 -8.90 -8.28 -1.81
C THR A 66 -9.30 -7.64 -3.15
N LYS A 67 -9.09 -6.34 -3.35
CA LYS A 67 -9.47 -5.68 -4.61
C LYS A 67 -8.32 -5.71 -5.62
N GLN A 68 -8.63 -6.13 -6.85
CA GLN A 68 -7.73 -5.95 -7.99
C GLN A 68 -7.42 -4.47 -8.18
N GLN A 69 -6.13 -4.15 -8.15
CA GLN A 69 -5.67 -2.78 -8.31
C GLN A 69 -5.75 -2.34 -9.77
N LYS A 70 -6.06 -1.05 -9.96
CA LYS A 70 -6.17 -0.44 -11.28
C LYS A 70 -4.85 0.24 -11.61
N ILE A 71 -4.11 -0.32 -12.56
CA ILE A 71 -2.98 0.37 -13.16
C ILE A 71 -3.48 1.11 -14.39
N LYS A 72 -3.24 2.42 -14.45
CA LYS A 72 -3.55 3.22 -15.62
C LYS A 72 -2.38 3.16 -16.59
N VAL A 73 -2.66 2.67 -17.80
CA VAL A 73 -1.70 2.70 -18.91
C VAL A 73 -1.98 3.95 -19.73
N ASN A 74 -1.03 4.89 -19.75
CA ASN A 74 -1.08 6.08 -20.59
C ASN A 74 -0.16 5.87 -21.80
N VAL A 75 -0.68 6.18 -22.98
CA VAL A 75 0.05 6.14 -24.24
C VAL A 75 0.28 7.58 -24.70
N ASP A 76 1.55 7.95 -24.88
CA ASP A 76 1.91 9.26 -25.42
C ASP A 76 1.62 9.29 -26.93
N LYS A 77 0.55 9.99 -27.30
CA LYS A 77 0.13 10.14 -28.70
C LYS A 77 1.06 11.01 -29.54
N ASN A 78 1.97 11.77 -28.91
CA ASN A 78 2.92 12.65 -29.57
C ASN A 78 4.30 11.99 -29.75
N SER A 79 4.47 10.77 -29.25
CA SER A 79 5.69 10.01 -29.48
C SER A 79 5.76 9.50 -30.92
N ILE A 80 7.00 9.40 -31.42
CA ILE A 80 7.41 9.06 -32.80
C ILE A 80 6.41 8.08 -33.48
N PRO A 81 5.98 8.32 -34.73
CA PRO A 81 4.83 7.65 -35.40
C PRO A 81 4.87 6.11 -35.48
N PHE A 82 5.96 5.46 -35.03
CA PHE A 82 6.15 4.03 -35.10
C PHE A 82 6.19 3.32 -33.74
N ILE A 83 6.47 4.04 -32.63
CA ILE A 83 6.59 3.44 -31.29
C ILE A 83 6.06 4.43 -30.26
N SER A 84 4.93 4.07 -29.65
CA SER A 84 4.35 4.90 -28.61
C SER A 84 5.09 4.76 -27.29
N LYS A 85 5.37 5.88 -26.61
CA LYS A 85 5.88 5.88 -25.24
C LYS A 85 4.76 5.48 -24.28
N ILE A 86 5.01 4.47 -23.45
CA ILE A 86 4.05 3.97 -22.46
C ILE A 86 4.46 4.48 -21.07
N SER A 87 3.49 5.01 -20.33
CA SER A 87 3.64 5.39 -18.92
C SER A 87 2.64 4.60 -18.08
N LEU A 88 3.11 4.06 -16.96
CA LEU A 88 2.29 3.32 -16.01
C LEU A 88 2.08 4.20 -14.78
N HIS A 89 0.83 4.33 -14.35
CA HIS A 89 0.50 5.00 -13.10
C HIS A 89 -0.28 4.04 -12.22
N ASP A 90 0.21 3.83 -11.01
CA ASP A 90 -0.54 3.17 -9.96
C ASP A 90 -1.66 4.11 -9.49
N LEU A 91 -2.92 3.66 -9.58
CA LEU A 91 -4.08 4.40 -9.07
C LEU A 91 -4.46 3.97 -7.64
N SER A 92 -3.59 3.21 -6.98
CA SER A 92 -3.74 2.86 -5.57
C SER A 92 -3.83 4.09 -4.71
N ASN A 93 -4.76 4.07 -3.76
CA ASN A 93 -4.95 5.16 -2.81
C ASN A 93 -4.03 4.92 -1.59
N ASP A 94 -2.81 5.45 -1.63
CA ASP A 94 -1.79 5.28 -0.58
C ASP A 94 -2.18 5.90 0.76
N SER A 95 -3.14 6.83 0.75
CA SER A 95 -3.71 7.47 1.93
C SER A 95 -4.29 6.45 2.93
N ILE A 96 -4.80 5.31 2.44
CA ILE A 96 -5.30 4.24 3.32
C ILE A 96 -4.13 3.53 4.02
N LEU A 97 -2.98 3.35 3.36
CA LEU A 97 -1.80 2.75 3.98
C LEU A 97 -1.12 3.68 5.00
N GLN A 98 -1.19 5.00 4.78
CA GLN A 98 -0.62 6.00 5.69
C GLN A 98 -1.45 6.14 6.97
N SER A 99 -2.79 6.16 6.86
CA SER A 99 -3.70 6.25 8.02
C SER A 99 -3.70 5.03 8.96
N LEU A 100 -3.02 3.95 8.58
CA LEU A 100 -2.84 2.76 9.44
C LEU A 100 -1.62 2.87 10.36
N THR A 101 -0.81 3.92 10.20
CA THR A 101 0.45 4.10 10.93
C THR A 101 0.40 5.16 12.03
N ASP A 102 -0.71 5.88 12.21
CA ASP A 102 -0.76 6.93 13.24
C ASP A 102 -0.70 6.32 14.66
N PRO A 103 0.32 6.68 15.44
CA PRO A 103 0.44 6.34 16.85
C PRO A 103 -0.23 7.44 17.68
N SER A 104 -1.54 7.58 17.58
CA SER A 104 -2.25 8.57 18.38
C SER A 104 -2.60 8.02 19.76
N TYR A 105 -1.59 7.69 20.57
CA TYR A 105 -1.67 7.61 22.03
C TYR A 105 -0.29 7.93 22.65
N GLU A 106 0.05 9.21 22.71
CA GLU A 106 0.73 9.73 23.90
C GLU A 106 -0.34 9.75 24.99
N THR A 107 -0.31 8.76 25.87
CA THR A 107 -1.07 8.81 27.12
C THR A 107 -0.43 9.90 27.99
N ASN A 108 -0.92 11.13 27.87
CA ASN A 108 -0.80 12.11 28.95
C ASN A 108 -1.65 11.61 30.11
N TYR A 109 -1.06 10.78 30.96
CA TYR A 109 -1.52 10.67 32.33
C TYR A 109 -0.90 11.86 33.07
N ASP A 110 -1.72 12.88 33.31
CA ASP A 110 -1.45 13.88 34.34
C ASP A 110 -1.31 13.12 35.67
N ASP A 111 -0.10 13.15 36.26
CA ASP A 111 0.15 12.74 37.64
C ASP A 111 -0.53 13.77 38.57
N ASP A 112 -1.49 13.30 39.38
CA ASP A 112 -2.01 13.98 40.58
C ASP A 112 -0.98 14.00 41.72
#